data_AF-L7EY63-F1
#
_entry.id   AF-L7EY63-F1
#
_cell.length_a   1.000
_cell.length_b   1.000
_cell.length_c   1.000
_cell.angle_alpha   90.00
_cell.angle_beta   90.00
_cell.angle_gamma   90.00
#
_symmetry.space_group_name_H-M   'P 1'
#
loop_
_entity.id
_entity.type
_entity.pdbx_description
1 polymer ?
#
loop_
_entity_poly.entity_id
_entity_poly.type
_entity_poly.pdbx_seq_one_letter_code
_entity_poly.pdbx_strand_id
1 'polypeptide(L)'
;MGTKRFFATSFDPANENYLLRGTSRSGGPFEYSTDDELERPMAGFLDRAKEQAQRGLTQGKQKLDEVQAQRAGSDLLKKVGAAYYAERRGSGSPDATQRALQALESHIAVNGDAFLRQ
;
A
#
# COMPACT_ATOMS: atom_id res chain seq x y z
N MET A 1 -51.34 -5.95 -17.57
CA MET A 1 -51.22 -6.35 -16.15
C MET A 1 -50.46 -7.66 -16.07
N GLY A 2 -49.37 -7.73 -15.29
CA GLY A 2 -48.59 -8.95 -15.11
C GLY A 2 -47.16 -8.67 -14.65
N THR A 3 -46.98 -8.39 -13.36
CA THR A 3 -45.72 -8.07 -12.69
C THR A 3 -44.73 -9.25 -12.78
N LYS A 4 -43.59 -9.10 -13.47
CA LYS A 4 -42.49 -10.09 -13.42
C LYS A 4 -41.69 -9.91 -12.12
N ARG A 5 -41.98 -10.74 -11.13
CA ARG A 5 -41.16 -10.92 -9.91
C ARG A 5 -40.01 -11.86 -10.22
N PHE A 6 -38.77 -11.37 -10.18
CA PHE A 6 -37.58 -12.20 -10.09
C PHE A 6 -37.25 -12.37 -8.62
N PHE A 7 -37.47 -13.57 -8.07
CA PHE A 7 -36.95 -13.95 -6.77
C PHE A 7 -35.51 -14.43 -6.97
N ALA A 8 -34.55 -13.72 -6.37
CA ALA A 8 -33.23 -14.28 -6.13
C ALA A 8 -33.31 -15.11 -4.84
N THR A 9 -33.39 -16.43 -4.96
CA THR A 9 -33.19 -17.35 -3.83
C THR A 9 -31.98 -18.23 -4.10
N SER A 10 -31.12 -18.25 -3.08
CA SER A 10 -29.90 -19.03 -2.84
C SER A 10 -28.63 -18.64 -3.62
N PHE A 11 -27.77 -17.89 -2.90
CA PHE A 11 -26.33 -17.81 -3.07
C PHE A 11 -25.70 -19.01 -2.34
N ASP A 12 -25.00 -19.87 -3.07
CA ASP A 12 -24.19 -20.96 -2.53
C ASP A 12 -22.71 -20.55 -2.65
N PRO A 13 -22.00 -20.27 -1.54
CA PRO A 13 -20.63 -19.75 -1.57
C PRO A 13 -19.56 -20.81 -1.84
N ALA A 14 -19.91 -22.08 -2.07
CA ALA A 14 -18.94 -23.18 -2.12
C ALA A 14 -18.54 -23.64 -3.53
N ASN A 15 -19.08 -23.05 -4.61
CA ASN A 15 -18.79 -23.52 -5.97
C ASN A 15 -18.66 -22.35 -6.95
N GLU A 16 -17.43 -22.06 -7.39
CA GLU A 16 -17.10 -21.05 -8.41
C GLU A 16 -17.52 -21.46 -9.85
N ASN A 17 -18.37 -22.47 -10.02
CA ASN A 17 -18.99 -22.77 -11.31
C ASN A 17 -20.41 -22.20 -11.38
N TYR A 18 -20.51 -21.00 -11.96
CA TYR A 18 -21.76 -20.51 -12.54
C TYR A 18 -22.16 -21.43 -13.72
N LEU A 19 -22.96 -22.46 -13.44
CA LEU A 19 -23.64 -23.21 -14.50
C LEU A 19 -24.77 -22.33 -15.09
N LEU A 20 -24.41 -21.53 -16.09
CA LEU A 20 -25.36 -20.90 -16.99
C LEU A 20 -26.03 -21.99 -17.82
N ARG A 21 -27.13 -22.55 -17.30
CA ARG A 21 -28.01 -23.44 -18.07
C ARG A 21 -28.78 -22.60 -19.09
N GLY A 22 -28.15 -22.34 -20.24
CA GLY A 22 -28.77 -21.64 -21.36
C GLY A 22 -29.86 -22.50 -22.01
N THR A 23 -31.09 -22.00 -22.07
CA THR A 23 -32.07 -22.44 -23.05
C THR A 23 -32.25 -21.34 -24.08
N SER A 24 -31.50 -21.45 -25.19
CA SER A 24 -31.68 -20.61 -26.37
C SER A 24 -33.05 -20.87 -26.98
N ARG A 25 -33.89 -19.83 -27.09
CA ARG A 25 -35.06 -19.83 -27.96
C ARG A 25 -35.15 -18.51 -28.73
N SER A 26 -34.97 -18.65 -30.04
CA SER A 26 -35.56 -17.87 -31.15
C SER A 26 -35.35 -16.35 -31.19
N GLY A 27 -34.48 -15.91 -32.11
CA GLY A 27 -34.90 -15.26 -33.37
C GLY A 27 -35.30 -13.77 -33.35
N GLY A 28 -34.46 -12.93 -33.98
CA GLY A 28 -34.77 -11.57 -34.46
C GLY A 28 -33.51 -10.89 -35.03
N PRO A 29 -33.58 -10.19 -36.17
CA PRO A 29 -32.42 -9.90 -37.02
C PRO A 29 -31.54 -8.76 -36.50
N PHE A 30 -30.24 -8.88 -36.78
CA PHE A 30 -29.20 -7.89 -36.58
C PHE A 30 -29.50 -6.58 -37.33
N GLU A 31 -29.61 -5.49 -36.59
CA GLU A 31 -29.31 -4.14 -37.09
C GLU A 31 -28.48 -3.45 -36.00
N TYR A 32 -27.15 -3.54 -36.14
CA TYR A 32 -26.23 -2.69 -35.39
C TYR A 32 -25.65 -1.69 -36.38
N SER A 33 -26.09 -0.44 -36.28
CA SER A 33 -25.39 0.70 -36.89
C SER A 33 -24.01 0.81 -36.25
N THR A 34 -23.00 0.30 -36.94
CA THR A 34 -21.59 0.47 -36.61
C THR A 34 -21.14 1.87 -37.04
N ASP A 35 -21.37 2.88 -36.20
CA ASP A 35 -20.77 4.21 -36.41
C ASP A 35 -20.36 4.95 -35.11
N ASP A 36 -20.31 4.30 -33.94
CA ASP A 36 -19.98 5.01 -32.67
C ASP A 36 -19.13 4.18 -31.66
N GLU A 37 -18.16 3.38 -32.11
CA GLU A 37 -17.43 2.49 -31.19
C GLU A 37 -15.91 2.39 -31.41
N LEU A 38 -15.22 3.53 -31.50
CA LEU A 38 -13.75 3.55 -31.57
C LEU A 38 -13.04 4.59 -30.66
N GLU A 39 -13.65 5.02 -29.54
CA GLU A 39 -12.96 5.99 -28.66
C GLU A 39 -13.04 5.76 -27.13
N ARG A 40 -13.54 4.62 -26.61
CA ARG A 40 -13.79 4.51 -25.15
C ARG A 40 -13.19 3.34 -24.33
N PRO A 41 -12.35 2.42 -24.83
CA PRO A 41 -11.70 1.46 -23.93
C PRO A 41 -10.50 2.08 -23.20
N MET A 42 -9.65 2.87 -23.87
CA MET A 42 -8.37 3.35 -23.31
C MET A 42 -8.50 4.46 -22.26
N ALA A 43 -9.54 5.30 -22.35
CA ALA A 43 -9.76 6.37 -21.37
C ALA A 43 -10.00 5.83 -19.95
N GLY A 44 -10.69 4.68 -19.82
CA GLY A 44 -10.97 4.06 -18.53
C GLY A 44 -9.75 3.40 -17.87
N PHE A 45 -8.82 2.83 -18.66
CA PHE A 45 -7.58 2.23 -18.13
C PHE A 45 -6.57 3.30 -17.71
N LEU A 46 -6.43 4.38 -18.48
CA LEU A 46 -5.54 5.49 -18.15
C LEU A 46 -5.98 6.21 -16.86
N ASP A 47 -7.28 6.39 -16.67
CA ASP A 47 -7.83 7.03 -15.47
C ASP A 47 -7.62 6.16 -14.22
N ARG A 48 -7.87 4.85 -14.32
CA ARG A 48 -7.58 3.88 -13.24
C ARG A 48 -6.09 3.74 -12.92
N ALA A 49 -5.22 3.74 -13.94
CA ALA A 49 -3.77 3.67 -13.77
C ALA A 49 -3.23 4.94 -13.10
N LYS A 50 -3.73 6.11 -13.48
CA LYS A 50 -3.38 7.38 -12.85
C LYS A 50 -3.82 7.40 -11.38
N GLU A 51 -5.03 6.94 -11.07
CA GLU A 51 -5.50 6.81 -9.69
C GLU A 51 -4.62 5.85 -8.85
N GLN A 52 -4.26 4.69 -9.40
CA GLN A 52 -3.39 3.73 -8.72
C GLN A 52 -1.97 4.27 -8.52
N ALA A 53 -1.41 4.95 -9.52
CA ALA A 53 -0.12 5.62 -9.40
C ALA A 53 -0.15 6.73 -8.34
N GLN A 54 -1.20 7.55 -8.31
CA GLN A 54 -1.36 8.62 -7.33
C GLN A 54 -1.40 8.05 -5.89
N ARG A 55 -2.13 6.95 -5.68
CA ARG A 55 -2.23 6.26 -4.38
C ARG A 55 -0.95 5.52 -4.00
N GLY A 56 -0.27 4.91 -4.97
CA GLY A 56 1.00 4.23 -4.78
C GLY A 56 2.15 5.19 -4.46
N LEU A 57 2.13 6.40 -5.02
CA LEU A 57 3.13 7.43 -4.75
C LEU A 57 3.01 8.03 -3.35
N THR A 58 1.79 8.26 -2.86
CA THR A 58 1.58 8.77 -1.49
C THR A 58 1.94 7.71 -0.45
N GLN A 59 1.53 6.46 -0.66
CA GLN A 59 1.92 5.34 0.21
C GLN A 59 3.43 5.02 0.12
N GLY A 60 3.99 5.12 -1.08
CA GLY A 60 5.41 4.88 -1.33
C GLY A 60 6.31 5.92 -0.65
N LYS A 61 5.97 7.21 -0.73
CA LYS A 61 6.71 8.26 0.00
C LYS A 61 6.69 8.02 1.51
N GLN A 62 5.50 7.78 2.07
CA GLN A 62 5.35 7.55 3.52
C GLN A 62 6.18 6.35 3.99
N LYS A 63 6.15 5.23 3.26
CA LYS A 63 6.98 4.06 3.59
C LYS A 63 8.47 4.32 3.45
N LEU A 64 8.89 5.08 2.45
CA LEU A 64 10.30 5.41 2.25
C LEU A 64 10.82 6.33 3.36
N ASP A 65 10.04 7.31 3.77
CA ASP A 65 10.38 8.18 4.91
C ASP A 65 10.45 7.36 6.21
N GLU A 66 9.49 6.47 6.43
CA GLU A 66 9.48 5.59 7.61
C GLU A 66 10.68 4.65 7.66
N VAL A 67 11.01 3.99 6.53
CA VAL A 67 12.19 3.12 6.41
C VAL A 67 13.48 3.91 6.59
N GLN A 68 13.56 5.13 6.07
CA GLN A 68 14.73 6.00 6.26
C GLN A 68 14.89 6.42 7.72
N ALA A 69 13.81 6.83 8.38
CA ALA A 69 13.82 7.18 9.79
C ALA A 69 14.21 5.98 10.66
N GLN A 70 13.73 4.79 10.32
CA GLN A 70 14.06 3.54 11.01
C GLN A 70 15.53 3.15 10.84
N ARG A 71 16.07 3.28 9.62
CA ARG A 71 17.51 3.04 9.34
C ARG A 71 18.38 4.05 10.08
N ALA A 72 18.04 5.33 10.01
CA ALA A 72 18.75 6.40 10.72
C ALA A 72 18.75 6.16 12.24
N GLY A 73 17.61 5.79 12.82
CA GLY A 73 17.50 5.41 14.24
C GLY A 73 18.37 4.20 14.60
N SER A 74 18.40 3.19 13.74
CA SER A 74 19.26 1.99 13.92
C SER A 74 20.75 2.33 13.90
N ASP A 75 21.18 3.22 13.01
CA ASP A 75 22.57 3.69 12.95
C ASP A 75 22.93 4.54 14.19
N LEU A 76 22.01 5.38 14.67
CA LEU A 76 22.21 6.16 15.90
C LEU A 76 22.36 5.25 17.12
N LEU A 77 21.53 4.20 17.25
CA LEU A 77 21.69 3.21 18.33
C LEU A 77 23.04 2.52 18.30
N LYS A 78 23.51 2.10 17.12
CA LYS A 78 24.84 1.52 16.95
C LYS A 78 25.94 2.48 17.37
N LYS A 79 25.82 3.77 17.02
CA LYS A 79 26.78 4.82 17.42
C LYS A 79 26.79 5.03 18.94
N VAL A 80 25.62 5.10 19.58
CA VAL A 80 25.52 5.21 21.05
C VAL A 80 26.17 4.00 21.72
N GLY A 81 25.84 2.78 21.26
CA GLY A 81 26.43 1.56 21.80
C GLY A 81 27.94 1.48 21.61
N ALA A 82 28.44 1.88 20.42
CA ALA A 82 29.87 1.91 20.14
C ALA A 82 30.62 2.95 20.99
N ALA A 83 30.05 4.16 21.14
CA ALA A 83 30.62 5.21 21.98
C ALA A 83 30.66 4.79 23.46
N TYR A 84 29.55 4.25 23.97
CA TYR A 84 29.46 3.75 25.34
C TYR A 84 30.41 2.58 25.61
N TYR A 85 30.55 1.66 24.65
CA TYR A 85 31.50 0.56 24.76
C TYR A 85 32.95 1.05 24.78
N ALA A 86 33.29 2.02 23.94
CA ALA A 86 34.61 2.64 23.93
C ALA A 86 34.89 3.38 25.25
N GLU A 87 33.92 4.10 25.79
CA GLU A 87 34.00 4.78 27.09
C GLU A 87 34.25 3.76 28.22
N ARG A 88 33.47 2.67 28.27
CA ARG A 88 33.70 1.58 29.24
C ARG A 88 35.06 0.90 29.11
N ARG A 89 35.61 0.86 27.89
CA ARG A 89 36.95 0.32 27.62
C ARG A 89 38.07 1.31 27.93
N GLY A 90 37.75 2.55 28.32
CA GLY A 90 38.72 3.61 28.60
C GLY A 90 39.37 4.22 27.36
N SER A 91 38.91 3.87 26.16
CA SER A 91 39.40 4.40 24.89
C SER A 91 38.48 5.45 24.27
N GLY A 92 37.28 5.63 24.85
CA GLY A 92 36.27 6.58 24.39
C GLY A 92 36.15 7.78 25.33
N SER A 93 35.60 8.86 24.80
CA SER A 93 35.35 10.08 25.57
C SER A 93 33.86 10.18 25.93
N PRO A 94 33.49 10.51 27.18
CA PRO A 94 32.10 10.66 27.59
C PRO A 94 31.35 11.73 26.78
N ASP A 95 32.05 12.74 26.26
CA ASP A 95 31.47 13.76 25.37
C ASP A 95 30.94 13.14 24.05
N ALA A 96 31.62 12.11 23.53
CA ALA A 96 31.20 11.42 22.31
C ALA A 96 29.92 10.59 22.54
N THR A 97 29.83 9.93 23.69
CA THR A 97 28.62 9.21 24.12
C THR A 97 27.45 10.17 24.28
N GLN A 98 27.69 11.32 24.93
CA GLN A 98 26.67 12.33 25.17
C GLN A 98 26.14 12.97 23.89
N ARG A 99 27.01 13.25 22.90
CA ARG A 99 26.60 13.71 21.57
C ARG A 99 25.78 12.66 20.82
N ALA A 100 26.18 11.39 20.89
CA ALA A 100 25.44 10.31 20.25
C ALA A 100 24.04 10.14 20.87
N LEU A 101 23.94 10.27 22.19
CA LEU A 101 22.66 10.26 22.92
C LEU A 101 21.77 11.44 22.52
N GLN A 102 22.30 12.66 22.50
CA GLN A 102 21.54 13.84 22.07
C GLN A 102 21.02 13.72 20.64
N ALA A 103 21.81 13.14 19.73
CA ALA A 103 21.39 12.90 18.35
C ALA A 103 20.26 11.87 18.28
N LEU A 104 20.32 10.82 19.11
CA LEU A 104 19.25 9.82 19.23
C LEU A 104 17.96 10.43 19.80
N GLU A 105 18.06 11.22 20.86
CA GLU A 105 16.91 11.92 21.46
C GLU A 105 16.26 12.89 20.47
N SER A 106 17.07 13.67 19.74
CA SER A 106 16.57 14.58 18.69
C SER A 106 15.86 13.81 17.58
N HIS A 107 16.38 12.64 17.20
CA HIS A 107 15.74 11.79 16.19
C HIS A 107 14.41 11.24 16.67
N ILE A 108 14.33 10.81 17.94
CA ILE A 108 13.08 10.34 18.57
C ILE A 108 12.06 11.48 18.67
N ALA A 109 12.49 12.69 19.01
CA ALA A 109 11.59 13.85 19.09
C ALA A 109 10.95 14.20 17.74
N VAL A 110 11.68 14.01 16.63
CA VAL A 110 11.21 14.33 15.27
C VAL A 110 10.46 13.16 14.62
N ASN A 111 10.93 11.93 14.78
CA ASN A 111 10.44 10.76 14.04
C ASN A 111 9.69 9.74 14.91
N GLY A 112 9.72 9.90 16.23
CA GLY A 112 9.18 8.94 17.20
C GLY A 112 10.16 7.81 17.56
N ASP A 113 9.76 6.99 18.53
CA ASP A 113 10.52 5.86 19.06
C ASP A 113 10.18 4.52 18.39
N ALA A 114 9.47 4.53 17.25
CA ALA A 114 8.99 3.32 16.58
C ALA A 114 10.12 2.34 16.23
N PHE A 115 11.32 2.84 15.93
CA PHE A 115 12.50 2.01 15.64
C PHE A 115 13.06 1.26 16.86
N LEU A 116 12.63 1.60 18.09
CA LEU A 116 13.05 0.90 19.33
C LEU A 116 12.23 -0.35 19.63
N ARG A 117 11.08 -0.55 18.98
CA ARG A 117 10.09 -1.59 19.34
C ARG A 117 10.06 -2.77 18.36
N GLN A 118 11.09 -2.91 17.52
CA GLN A 118 11.14 -3.93 16.47
C GLN A 118 11.71 -5.26 16.93
#